data_AF-A0A6P2D6C3-F1
#
_entry.id   AF-A0A6P2D6C3-F1
#
_cell.length_a   1.000
_cell.length_b   1.000
_cell.length_c   1.000
_cell.angle_alpha   90.00
_cell.angle_beta   90.00
_cell.angle_gamma   90.00
#
_symmetry.space_group_name_H-M   'P 1'
#
loop_
_entity.id
_entity.type
_entity.pdbx_description
1 polymer ?
#
loop_
_entity_poly.entity_id
_entity_poly.type
_entity_poly.pdbx_seq_one_letter_code
_entity_poly.pdbx_strand_id
1 'polypeptide(L)'
;MSKRFVLVVAVSIGLVAGSAPGSARRFLEDWPYDKLMKESDLVVVATAVKTEDAGDAPPKHSWPAELVGQNTTFEVQHALKGKAPDKQIKVLHFKFGDLKKERNLDGILDGLIFNGPLLVAFPSKNAPEHLLFLKGLKDGRYEPVSGRIDPQLSVRRLSKPESEIKTEK
;
A
#
# COMPACT_ATOMS: atom_id res chain seq x y z
N MET A 1 17.95 72.05 16.14
CA MET A 1 16.67 71.34 15.93
C MET A 1 16.58 70.99 14.45
N SER A 2 17.01 69.79 14.05
CA SER A 2 16.76 69.26 12.70
C SER A 2 16.89 67.74 12.73
N LYS A 3 15.96 67.08 12.05
CA LYS A 3 15.45 65.73 12.33
C LYS A 3 16.34 64.67 11.67
N ARG A 4 16.65 63.60 12.41
CA ARG A 4 17.28 62.39 11.87
C ARG A 4 16.28 61.69 10.94
N PHE A 5 16.57 61.59 9.65
CA PHE A 5 15.85 60.71 8.73
C PHE A 5 16.37 59.29 8.95
N VAL A 6 15.53 58.44 9.53
CA VAL A 6 15.76 56.99 9.55
C VAL A 6 15.14 56.43 8.27
N LEU A 7 15.99 55.97 7.35
CA LEU A 7 15.57 55.26 6.16
C LEU A 7 15.23 53.80 6.58
N VAL A 8 13.96 53.47 6.64
CA VAL A 8 13.52 52.08 6.85
C VAL A 8 13.58 51.37 5.50
N VAL A 9 14.60 50.53 5.30
CA VAL A 9 14.68 49.63 4.15
C VAL A 9 13.76 48.44 4.43
N ALA A 10 12.55 48.47 3.86
CA ALA A 10 11.69 47.31 3.82
C ALA A 10 12.13 46.42 2.65
N VAL A 11 12.97 45.42 2.93
CA VAL A 11 13.27 44.34 1.99
C VAL A 11 12.10 43.36 2.01
N SER A 12 11.13 43.56 1.12
CA SER A 12 10.07 42.59 0.87
C SER A 12 10.64 41.44 0.04
N ILE A 13 11.22 40.43 0.69
CA ILE A 13 11.52 39.14 0.04
C ILE A 13 10.18 38.44 -0.20
N GLY A 14 9.57 38.73 -1.34
CA GLY A 14 8.47 37.95 -1.90
C GLY A 14 9.01 36.64 -2.46
N LEU A 15 9.28 35.67 -1.60
CA LEU A 15 9.28 34.26 -1.97
C LEU A 15 8.03 33.61 -1.38
N VAL A 16 6.90 33.79 -2.05
CA VAL A 16 5.86 32.75 -1.96
C VAL A 16 6.38 31.63 -2.86
N ALA A 17 7.16 30.74 -2.26
CA ALA A 17 7.41 29.43 -2.81
C ALA A 17 6.03 28.80 -3.01
N GLY A 18 5.54 28.82 -4.25
CA GLY A 18 4.50 27.92 -4.69
C GLY A 18 5.06 26.51 -4.58
N SER A 19 4.99 25.93 -3.38
CA SER A 19 5.04 24.49 -3.22
C SER A 19 3.79 23.96 -3.91
N ALA A 20 3.89 23.74 -5.23
CA ALA A 20 3.14 22.65 -5.83
C ALA A 20 3.34 21.47 -4.87
N PRO A 21 2.28 20.80 -4.38
CA PRO A 21 2.44 19.55 -3.66
C PRO A 21 3.05 18.56 -4.65
N GLY A 22 4.38 18.62 -4.76
CA GLY A 22 5.19 17.68 -5.48
C GLY A 22 4.83 16.32 -4.93
N SER A 23 4.58 15.39 -5.84
CA SER A 23 4.61 13.97 -5.60
C SER A 23 5.77 13.65 -4.66
N ALA A 24 5.47 13.56 -3.35
CA ALA A 24 6.46 13.29 -2.33
C ALA A 24 7.20 12.03 -2.78
N ARG A 25 8.53 12.12 -2.95
CA ARG A 25 9.35 10.95 -3.21
C ARG A 25 9.10 9.98 -2.06
N ARG A 26 8.31 8.93 -2.32
CA ARG A 26 7.96 7.93 -1.31
C ARG A 26 9.19 7.07 -1.10
N PHE A 27 9.95 7.35 -0.05
CA PHE A 27 11.03 6.45 0.38
C PHE A 27 10.39 5.17 0.91
N LEU A 28 10.35 4.15 0.07
CA LEU A 28 9.91 2.81 0.44
C LEU A 28 11.13 2.06 0.96
N GLU A 29 11.15 1.80 2.27
CA GLU A 29 12.17 0.92 2.86
C GLU A 29 11.78 -0.52 2.54
N ASP A 30 12.53 -1.19 1.67
CA ASP A 30 12.39 -2.63 1.45
C ASP A 30 13.07 -3.38 2.59
N TRP A 31 12.27 -3.95 3.49
CA TRP A 31 12.77 -4.58 4.70
C TRP A 31 13.42 -5.93 4.39
N PRO A 32 14.60 -6.24 4.98
CA PRO A 32 15.16 -7.58 4.88
C PRO A 32 14.27 -8.60 5.60
N TYR A 33 14.39 -9.87 5.21
CA TYR A 33 13.58 -10.98 5.73
C TYR A 33 13.60 -11.07 7.25
N ASP A 34 14.77 -10.90 7.89
CA ASP A 34 14.88 -10.97 9.35
C ASP A 34 14.04 -9.89 10.05
N LYS A 35 13.97 -8.69 9.46
CA LYS A 35 13.15 -7.59 9.99
C LYS A 35 11.67 -7.88 9.78
N LEU A 36 11.27 -8.33 8.59
CA LEU A 36 9.89 -8.77 8.33
C LEU A 36 9.45 -9.87 9.30
N MET A 37 10.29 -10.88 9.50
CA MET A 37 10.03 -11.97 10.44
C MET A 37 9.91 -11.47 11.87
N LYS A 38 10.81 -10.59 12.31
CA LYS A 38 10.82 -10.07 13.68
C LYS A 38 9.56 -9.24 13.99
N GLU A 39 9.18 -8.34 13.10
CA GLU A 39 8.11 -7.37 13.35
C GLU A 39 6.70 -7.93 13.11
N SER A 40 6.58 -9.04 12.37
CA SER A 40 5.29 -9.69 12.10
C SER A 40 4.70 -10.34 13.35
N ASP A 41 3.39 -10.25 13.54
CA ASP A 41 2.69 -11.04 14.56
C ASP A 41 2.38 -12.44 14.04
N LEU A 42 2.16 -12.56 12.73
CA LEU A 42 1.86 -13.80 12.03
C LEU A 42 2.66 -13.87 10.72
N VAL A 43 3.27 -15.02 10.44
CA VAL A 43 3.88 -15.31 9.13
C VAL A 43 3.40 -16.66 8.64
N VAL A 44 2.80 -16.69 7.46
CA VAL A 44 2.11 -17.86 6.92
C VAL A 44 2.38 -18.07 5.44
N VAL A 45 2.29 -19.33 5.02
CA VAL A 45 2.07 -19.71 3.62
C VAL A 45 0.57 -19.97 3.43
N ALA A 46 -0.03 -19.28 2.47
CA ALA A 46 -1.48 -19.29 2.30
C ALA A 46 -1.93 -19.03 0.86
N THR A 47 -3.15 -19.48 0.53
CA THR A 47 -3.82 -19.25 -0.76
C THR A 47 -5.06 -18.40 -0.56
N ALA A 48 -5.34 -17.49 -1.50
CA ALA A 48 -6.50 -16.63 -1.42
C ALA A 48 -7.77 -17.39 -1.84
N VAL A 49 -8.85 -17.26 -1.07
CA VAL A 49 -10.12 -17.97 -1.30
C VAL A 49 -11.21 -17.02 -1.76
N LYS A 50 -11.26 -15.82 -1.18
CA LYS A 50 -12.28 -14.81 -1.48
C LYS A 50 -11.72 -13.43 -1.22
N THR A 51 -12.08 -12.47 -2.07
CA THR A 51 -11.82 -11.04 -1.84
C THR A 51 -13.14 -10.29 -1.89
N GLU A 52 -13.36 -9.40 -0.93
CA GLU A 52 -14.54 -8.55 -0.86
C GLU A 52 -14.15 -7.12 -0.46
N ASP A 53 -14.97 -6.15 -0.85
CA ASP A 53 -14.71 -4.76 -0.50
C ASP A 53 -14.87 -4.57 1.01
N ALA A 54 -14.00 -3.72 1.55
CA ALA A 54 -14.00 -3.35 2.95
C ALA A 54 -14.27 -1.85 3.05
N GLY A 55 -15.11 -1.45 4.01
CA GLY A 55 -15.41 -0.03 4.27
C GLY A 55 -14.26 0.75 4.92
N ASP A 56 -13.07 0.16 4.99
CA ASP A 56 -11.89 0.76 5.61
C ASP A 56 -11.34 1.91 4.77
N ALA A 57 -11.17 3.05 5.41
CA ALA A 57 -10.55 4.21 4.77
C ALA A 57 -9.04 3.99 4.60
N PRO A 58 -8.47 4.32 3.43
CA PRO A 58 -7.04 4.30 3.24
C PRO A 58 -6.36 5.40 4.08
N PRO A 59 -5.05 5.27 4.36
CA PRO A 59 -4.24 6.39 4.82
C PRO A 59 -4.37 7.59 3.86
N LYS A 60 -4.30 8.81 4.40
CA LYS A 60 -4.39 10.05 3.61
C LYS A 60 -3.33 10.06 2.50
N HIS A 61 -3.76 10.30 1.26
CA HIS A 61 -2.89 10.36 0.09
C HIS A 61 -3.30 11.47 -0.88
N SER A 62 -2.39 11.83 -1.80
CA SER A 62 -2.58 12.85 -2.84
C SER A 62 -2.73 12.29 -4.25
N TRP A 63 -2.75 10.96 -4.40
CA TRP A 63 -2.96 10.32 -5.70
C TRP A 63 -4.29 10.70 -6.35
N PRO A 64 -4.34 10.73 -7.70
CA PRO A 64 -5.53 11.09 -8.46
C PRO A 64 -6.61 10.01 -8.45
N ALA A 65 -6.31 8.79 -8.02
CA ALA A 65 -7.27 7.71 -7.85
C ALA A 65 -7.57 7.51 -6.37
N GLU A 66 -8.82 7.21 -6.04
CA GLU A 66 -9.19 6.74 -4.70
C GLU A 66 -8.57 5.37 -4.41
N LEU A 67 -8.37 5.07 -3.13
CA LEU A 67 -8.00 3.74 -2.67
C LEU A 67 -9.17 3.12 -1.92
N VAL A 68 -9.55 1.92 -2.32
CA VAL A 68 -10.68 1.17 -1.75
C VAL A 68 -10.14 0.01 -0.94
N GLY A 69 -10.55 -0.07 0.33
CA GLY A 69 -10.21 -1.18 1.21
C GLY A 69 -10.78 -2.50 0.69
N GLN A 70 -10.02 -3.58 0.85
CA GLN A 70 -10.44 -4.93 0.52
C GLN A 70 -10.04 -5.90 1.63
N ASN A 71 -10.92 -6.84 1.94
CA ASN A 71 -10.60 -7.99 2.76
C ASN A 71 -10.44 -9.21 1.85
N THR A 72 -9.25 -9.80 1.87
CA THR A 72 -9.03 -11.11 1.27
C THR A 72 -8.96 -12.16 2.37
N THR A 73 -9.82 -13.16 2.27
CA THR A 73 -9.77 -14.37 3.08
C THR A 73 -8.75 -15.33 2.47
N PHE A 74 -7.81 -15.78 3.29
CA PHE A 74 -6.80 -16.76 2.93
C PHE A 74 -7.03 -18.05 3.70
N GLU A 75 -6.79 -19.19 3.04
CA GLU A 75 -6.63 -20.48 3.69
C GLU A 75 -5.15 -20.69 4.03
N VAL A 76 -4.87 -20.89 5.32
CA VAL A 76 -3.50 -21.04 5.83
C VAL A 76 -3.08 -22.50 5.66
N GLN A 77 -2.04 -22.71 4.86
CA GLN A 77 -1.43 -24.02 4.66
C GLN A 77 -0.39 -24.28 5.74
N HIS A 78 0.46 -23.29 6.02
CA HIS A 78 1.51 -23.39 7.03
C HIS A 78 1.68 -22.07 7.79
N ALA A 79 1.90 -22.14 9.10
CA ALA A 79 2.32 -21.00 9.91
C ALA A 79 3.81 -21.15 10.25
N LEU A 80 4.60 -20.15 9.87
CA LEU A 80 6.03 -20.05 10.16
C LEU A 80 6.31 -19.24 11.43
N LYS A 81 5.41 -18.31 11.78
CA LYS A 81 5.45 -17.54 13.04
C LYS A 81 4.02 -17.23 13.48
N GLY A 82 3.82 -17.20 14.80
CA GLY A 82 2.52 -16.90 15.40
C GLY A 82 1.58 -18.11 15.35
N LYS A 83 0.40 -17.97 15.95
CA LYS A 83 -0.67 -18.96 15.86
C LYS A 83 -1.74 -18.38 14.94
N ALA A 84 -2.03 -19.06 13.84
CA ALA A 84 -3.26 -18.81 13.10
C ALA A 84 -4.39 -19.44 13.92
N PRO A 85 -5.27 -18.64 14.57
CA PRO A 85 -6.30 -19.18 15.47
C PRO A 85 -7.29 -20.09 14.73
N ASP A 86 -7.50 -19.81 13.43
CA ASP A 86 -8.32 -20.59 12.52
C ASP A 86 -7.50 -21.04 11.31
N LYS A 87 -8.06 -22.00 10.54
CA LYS A 87 -7.52 -22.36 9.20
C LYS A 87 -7.60 -21.22 8.20
N GLN A 88 -8.34 -20.16 8.50
CA GLN A 88 -8.50 -19.01 7.64
C GLN A 88 -8.15 -17.72 8.35
N ILE A 89 -7.59 -16.78 7.61
CA ILE A 89 -7.32 -15.42 8.09
C ILE A 89 -7.88 -14.41 7.09
N LYS A 90 -8.22 -13.21 7.58
CA LYS A 90 -8.61 -12.08 6.73
C LYS A 90 -7.50 -11.05 6.72
N VAL A 91 -7.07 -10.66 5.53
CA VAL A 91 -6.05 -9.64 5.33
C VAL A 91 -6.69 -8.41 4.67
N LEU A 92 -6.59 -7.27 5.34
CA LEU A 92 -6.95 -5.96 4.83
C LEU A 92 -5.82 -5.46 3.92
N HIS A 93 -6.18 -5.05 2.72
CA HIS A 93 -5.31 -4.36 1.76
C HIS A 93 -6.14 -3.38 0.91
N PHE A 94 -5.54 -2.77 -0.10
CA PHE A 94 -6.21 -1.74 -0.90
C PHE A 94 -6.08 -2.02 -2.40
N LYS A 95 -7.07 -1.59 -3.17
CA LYS A 95 -7.03 -1.49 -4.64
C LYS A 95 -7.23 -0.04 -5.08
N PHE A 96 -6.90 0.26 -6.33
CA PHE A 96 -7.37 1.51 -6.95
C PHE A 96 -8.89 1.46 -7.14
N GLY A 97 -9.54 2.57 -6.84
CA GLY A 97 -10.92 2.87 -7.20
C GLY A 97 -10.99 3.94 -8.30
N ASP A 98 -12.07 4.70 -8.30
CA ASP A 98 -12.32 5.74 -9.29
C ASP A 98 -11.32 6.90 -9.23
N LEU A 99 -11.17 7.60 -10.35
CA LEU A 99 -10.44 8.87 -10.39
C LEU A 99 -11.20 9.96 -9.62
N LYS A 100 -10.45 10.76 -8.86
CA LYS A 100 -10.98 11.92 -8.15
C LYS A 100 -11.43 12.95 -9.18
N LYS A 101 -12.71 13.32 -9.13
CA LYS A 101 -13.39 14.21 -10.09
C LYS A 101 -12.76 15.60 -10.23
N GLU A 102 -11.89 15.98 -9.29
CA GLU A 102 -11.35 17.34 -9.16
C GLU A 102 -10.09 17.61 -10.00
N ARG A 103 -9.53 16.61 -10.70
CA ARG A 103 -8.43 16.86 -11.64
C ARG A 103 -8.94 16.90 -13.08
N ASN A 104 -8.97 18.10 -13.66
CA ASN A 104 -8.92 18.26 -15.12
C ASN A 104 -7.60 17.65 -15.59
N LEU A 105 -7.64 16.41 -16.10
CA LEU A 105 -6.51 15.75 -16.74
C LEU A 105 -6.41 16.22 -18.20
N ASP A 106 -6.41 17.54 -18.40
CA ASP A 106 -6.18 18.16 -19.70
C ASP A 106 -4.68 18.07 -20.02
N GLY A 107 -4.27 16.92 -20.58
CA GLY A 107 -2.98 16.78 -21.26
C GLY A 107 -2.01 15.75 -20.66
N ILE A 108 -1.91 14.63 -21.38
CA ILE A 108 -0.68 13.85 -21.61
C ILE A 108 -0.21 12.89 -20.49
N LEU A 109 -0.93 12.70 -19.37
CA LEU A 109 -0.56 11.65 -18.39
C LEU A 109 -1.75 10.84 -17.86
N ASP A 110 -2.77 10.62 -18.68
CA ASP A 110 -3.86 9.68 -18.39
C ASP A 110 -3.28 8.28 -18.19
N GLY A 111 -3.29 7.80 -16.94
CA GLY A 111 -2.91 6.43 -16.57
C GLY A 111 -1.58 6.27 -15.82
N LEU A 112 -0.72 7.28 -15.72
CA LEU A 112 0.55 7.16 -15.01
C LEU A 112 0.48 7.79 -13.62
N ILE A 113 0.14 6.97 -12.62
CA ILE A 113 0.34 7.30 -11.22
C ILE A 113 1.85 7.19 -10.90
N PHE A 114 2.61 8.24 -11.17
CA PHE A 114 4.03 8.30 -10.81
C PHE A 114 4.20 8.16 -9.29
N ASN A 115 5.13 7.30 -8.85
CA ASN A 115 5.32 6.93 -7.44
C ASN A 115 4.01 6.46 -6.77
N GLY A 116 3.21 5.68 -7.49
CA GLY A 116 2.00 5.06 -6.99
C GLY A 116 2.25 3.99 -5.92
N PRO A 117 1.19 3.53 -5.25
CA PRO A 117 1.27 2.42 -4.31
C PRO A 117 1.62 1.09 -4.99
N LEU A 118 2.42 0.26 -4.32
CA LEU A 118 2.72 -1.11 -4.75
C LEU A 118 1.60 -2.08 -4.30
N LEU A 119 0.43 -1.91 -4.89
CA LEU A 119 -0.77 -2.71 -4.58
C LEU A 119 -0.62 -4.15 -5.08
N VAL A 120 -1.33 -5.07 -4.43
CA VAL A 120 -1.33 -6.49 -4.77
C VAL A 120 -2.77 -6.97 -4.93
N ALA A 121 -3.04 -7.65 -6.04
CA ALA A 121 -4.29 -8.36 -6.23
C ALA A 121 -4.10 -9.85 -5.91
N PHE A 122 -5.07 -10.41 -5.19
CA PHE A 122 -5.06 -11.82 -4.80
C PHE A 122 -6.15 -12.58 -5.57
N PRO A 123 -5.81 -13.25 -6.69
CA PRO A 123 -6.78 -14.06 -7.41
C PRO A 123 -7.18 -15.26 -6.56
N SER A 124 -8.48 -15.54 -6.46
CA SER A 124 -9.00 -16.72 -5.74
C SER A 124 -9.12 -17.96 -6.63
N LYS A 125 -9.19 -17.78 -7.95
CA LYS A 125 -9.24 -18.89 -8.91
C LYS A 125 -7.81 -19.29 -9.28
N ASN A 126 -7.48 -20.58 -9.16
CA ASN A 126 -6.12 -21.10 -9.33
C ASN A 126 -5.10 -20.30 -8.50
N ALA A 127 -5.49 -19.95 -7.27
CA ALA A 127 -4.75 -19.02 -6.43
C ALA A 127 -3.33 -19.54 -6.17
N PRO A 128 -2.28 -18.76 -6.48
CA PRO A 128 -0.93 -19.17 -6.13
C PRO A 128 -0.72 -19.11 -4.62
N GLU A 129 0.27 -19.85 -4.13
CA GLU A 129 0.68 -19.78 -2.73
C GLU A 129 1.46 -18.49 -2.49
N HIS A 130 1.21 -17.87 -1.34
CA HIS A 130 1.90 -16.66 -0.91
C HIS A 130 2.51 -16.86 0.46
N LEU A 131 3.74 -16.40 0.63
CA LEU A 131 4.32 -16.13 1.94
C LEU A 131 3.90 -14.71 2.35
N LEU A 132 3.19 -14.61 3.48
CA LEU A 132 2.61 -13.38 4.00
C LEU A 132 3.27 -13.01 5.33
N PHE A 133 3.74 -11.77 5.43
CA PHE A 133 4.26 -11.18 6.67
C PHE A 133 3.24 -10.18 7.22
N LEU A 134 2.63 -10.50 8.37
CA LEU A 134 1.38 -9.88 8.78
C LEU A 134 1.45 -9.28 10.19
N LYS A 135 0.81 -8.11 10.34
CA LYS A 135 0.51 -7.46 11.63
C LYS A 135 -0.94 -7.70 11.99
N GLY A 136 -1.21 -8.06 13.25
CA GLY A 136 -2.57 -8.23 13.76
C GLY A 136 -3.25 -6.88 14.00
N LEU A 137 -4.51 -6.77 13.60
CA LEU A 137 -5.37 -5.65 13.90
C LEU A 137 -6.25 -5.93 15.12
N LYS A 138 -6.73 -4.87 15.77
CA LYS A 138 -7.56 -4.97 16.99
C LYS A 138 -8.90 -5.70 16.75
N ASP A 139 -9.37 -5.73 15.52
CA ASP A 139 -10.62 -6.38 15.10
C ASP A 139 -10.43 -7.85 14.68
N GLY A 140 -9.23 -8.40 14.86
CA GLY A 140 -8.89 -9.78 14.54
C GLY A 140 -8.50 -10.03 13.07
N ARG A 141 -8.55 -9.01 12.22
CA ARG A 141 -7.96 -9.08 10.87
C ARG A 141 -6.45 -8.91 10.95
N TYR A 142 -5.81 -9.06 9.80
CA TYR A 142 -4.40 -8.80 9.59
C TYR A 142 -4.20 -7.73 8.52
N GLU A 143 -3.05 -7.07 8.52
CA GLU A 143 -2.58 -6.24 7.42
C GLU A 143 -1.10 -6.53 7.13
N PRO A 144 -0.57 -6.17 5.95
CA PRO A 144 0.87 -6.24 5.66
C PRO A 144 1.71 -5.62 6.78
N VAL A 145 2.70 -6.34 7.30
CA VAL A 145 3.55 -5.83 8.40
C VAL A 145 4.34 -4.57 8.01
N SER A 146 4.72 -4.50 6.73
CA SER A 146 5.35 -3.36 6.08
C SER A 146 4.56 -2.97 4.83
N GLY A 147 4.55 -1.68 4.52
CA GLY A 147 3.85 -1.17 3.34
C GLY A 147 2.34 -1.39 3.44
N ARG A 148 1.67 -0.77 4.41
CA ARG A 148 0.19 -0.84 4.55
C ARG A 148 -0.55 -0.50 3.25
N ILE A 149 -0.01 0.42 2.46
CA ILE A 149 -0.49 0.80 1.11
C ILE A 149 0.44 0.29 0.00
N ASP A 150 1.47 -0.49 0.34
CA ASP A 150 2.44 -1.10 -0.56
C ASP A 150 2.61 -2.59 -0.19
N PRO A 151 1.53 -3.39 -0.20
CA PRO A 151 1.53 -4.78 0.30
C PRO A 151 2.61 -5.66 -0.34
N GLN A 152 3.11 -5.30 -1.54
CA GLN A 152 4.24 -5.98 -2.18
C GLN A 152 5.50 -6.05 -1.29
N LEU A 153 5.67 -5.15 -0.32
CA LEU A 153 6.79 -5.18 0.62
C LEU A 153 6.69 -6.32 1.65
N SER A 154 5.48 -6.87 1.88
CA SER A 154 5.22 -7.94 2.87
C SER A 154 4.66 -9.23 2.28
N VAL A 155 4.59 -9.33 0.96
CA VAL A 155 3.99 -10.46 0.26
C VAL A 155 5.00 -11.02 -0.72
N ARG A 156 5.16 -12.35 -0.74
CA ARG A 156 5.98 -13.05 -1.72
C ARG A 156 5.14 -14.16 -2.34
N ARG A 157 5.03 -14.18 -3.67
CA ARG A 157 4.43 -15.30 -4.39
C ARG A 157 5.42 -16.46 -4.41
N LEU A 158 4.98 -17.65 -4.03
CA LEU A 158 5.82 -18.86 -3.96
C LEU A 158 5.64 -19.79 -5.16
N SER A 159 4.42 -19.88 -5.70
CA SER A 159 4.10 -20.74 -6.83
C SER A 159 3.41 -19.96 -7.97
N LYS A 160 3.49 -20.51 -9.19
CA LYS A 160 2.69 -20.00 -10.32
C LYS A 160 1.24 -20.50 -10.19
N PRO A 161 0.25 -19.77 -10.72
CA PRO A 161 -1.13 -20.23 -10.78
C PRO A 161 -1.21 -21.61 -11.46
N GLU A 162 -2.06 -22.50 -10.95
CA GLU A 162 -2.18 -23.89 -11.42
C GLU A 162 -2.46 -24.02 -12.94
N SER A 163 -3.09 -23.01 -13.55
CA SER A 163 -3.32 -22.95 -15.00
C SER A 163 -2.05 -22.79 -15.86
N GLU A 164 -0.97 -22.25 -15.29
CA GLU A 164 0.30 -22.02 -16.00
C GLU A 164 1.24 -23.23 -15.96
N ILE A 165 0.92 -24.27 -15.18
CA ILE A 165 1.75 -25.47 -15.03
C ILE A 165 1.55 -26.44 -16.21
N LYS A 166 0.47 -26.28 -17.00
CA LYS A 166 0.07 -27.25 -18.05
C LYS A 166 0.76 -27.09 -19.42
N THR A 167 1.82 -26.29 -19.57
CA THR A 167 2.41 -25.99 -20.89
C THR A 167 3.80 -26.56 -21.16
N GLU A 168 4.36 -27.41 -20.30
CA GLU A 168 5.57 -28.17 -20.62
C GLU A 168 5.26 -29.66 -20.73
N LYS A 169 4.92 -30.09 -21.95
CA LYS A 169 5.03 -31.48 -22.40
C LYS A 169 5.60 -31.50 -23.82
#